data_AF-A0A367LZ87-F1
#
_entry.id   AF-A0A367LZ87-F1
#
_cell.length_a   1.000
_cell.length_b   1.000
_cell.length_c   1.000
_cell.angle_alpha   90.00
_cell.angle_beta   90.00
_cell.angle_gamma   90.00
#
_symmetry.space_group_name_H-M   'P 1'
#
loop_
_entity.id
_entity.type
_entity.pdbx_description
1 polymer ?
#
loop_
_entity_poly.entity_id
_entity_poly.type
_entity_poly.pdbx_seq_one_letter_code
_entity_poly.pdbx_strand_id
1 'polypeptide(L)'
;RRLLMPGNQGTPDAALLVLRDFDGKRGVLAAIDGRYLSYVLDLVDRRSRQVLVVGPNWLDAEGRTHRDAPPTYEVAAVSLASQRYPLRVLSGFPEGEEWRSIRSQNPAMFGLLLFFGLLAGTLCYWLSRRVASPSSELRRALEANEFIPYYQPLSPGQGGRWIGVEVLMRWRHPREGLIRPDLFIPFAERSGLIVPMTRALMRQVAE
;
A
#
# COMPACT_ATOMS: atom_id res chain seq x y z
N ARG A 1 -37.41 37.94 10.97
CA ARG A 1 -37.33 36.52 11.45
C ARG A 1 -37.28 35.59 10.25
N ARG A 2 -36.56 34.46 10.34
CA ARG A 2 -36.38 33.52 9.22
C ARG A 2 -36.69 32.14 9.74
N LEU A 3 -37.51 31.38 9.00
CA LEU A 3 -38.04 30.10 9.44
C LEU A 3 -38.03 29.15 8.25
N LEU A 4 -37.39 27.99 8.42
CA LEU A 4 -37.65 26.85 7.56
C LEU A 4 -38.81 26.08 8.19
N MET A 5 -39.95 26.03 7.49
CA MET A 5 -41.16 25.39 7.95
C MET A 5 -41.32 24.03 7.27
N PRO A 6 -41.70 22.97 8.00
CA PRO A 6 -42.00 21.68 7.39
C PRO A 6 -43.24 21.78 6.51
N GLY A 7 -43.36 20.83 5.57
CA GLY A 7 -44.59 20.60 4.84
C GLY A 7 -45.76 20.24 5.77
N ASN A 8 -46.97 20.23 5.23
CA ASN A 8 -48.18 19.84 5.96
C ASN A 8 -48.63 18.41 5.59
N GLN A 9 -49.68 17.89 6.22
CA GLN A 9 -50.18 16.53 5.95
C GLN A 9 -50.60 16.30 4.48
N GLY A 10 -50.97 17.35 3.74
CA GLY A 10 -51.33 17.26 2.33
C GLY A 10 -50.16 17.45 1.35
N THR A 11 -49.05 18.01 1.83
CA THR A 11 -47.84 18.32 1.05
C THR A 11 -46.59 18.17 1.92
N PRO A 12 -46.26 16.93 2.35
CA PRO A 12 -45.18 16.70 3.32
C PRO A 12 -43.80 17.12 2.79
N ASP A 13 -43.58 17.04 1.48
CA ASP A 13 -42.32 17.42 0.81
C ASP A 13 -42.28 18.88 0.34
N ALA A 14 -43.28 19.69 0.69
CA ALA A 14 -43.35 21.11 0.34
C ALA A 14 -42.89 21.99 1.50
N ALA A 15 -41.63 21.83 1.91
CA ALA A 15 -41.01 22.72 2.88
C ALA A 15 -41.10 24.18 2.41
N LEU A 16 -41.17 25.14 3.33
CA LEU A 16 -41.20 26.56 2.98
C LEU A 16 -40.10 27.32 3.72
N LEU A 17 -39.22 27.97 2.96
CA LEU A 17 -38.28 28.92 3.53
C LEU A 17 -38.92 30.30 3.55
N VAL A 18 -39.27 30.77 4.76
CA VAL A 18 -39.91 32.07 4.97
C VAL A 18 -38.89 33.08 5.44
N LEU A 19 -38.71 34.15 4.67
CA LEU A 19 -38.03 35.37 5.07
C LEU A 19 -39.08 36.43 5.38
N ARG A 20 -39.13 36.87 6.63
CA ARG A 20 -40.04 37.94 7.04
C ARG A 20 -39.28 39.07 7.72
N ASP A 21 -39.57 40.28 7.30
CA ASP A 21 -39.07 41.50 7.94
C ASP A 21 -40.21 42.42 8.32
N PHE A 22 -40.09 43.10 9.44
CA PHE A 22 -41.17 43.90 10.02
C PHE A 22 -40.62 45.21 10.57
N ASP A 23 -41.25 46.30 10.17
CA ASP A 23 -41.01 47.65 10.69
C ASP A 23 -42.32 48.17 11.31
N GLY A 24 -42.59 47.73 12.55
CA GLY A 24 -43.76 48.12 13.34
C GLY A 24 -45.11 47.74 12.72
N LYS A 25 -45.65 48.60 11.85
CA LYS A 25 -46.96 48.44 11.18
C LYS A 25 -46.88 47.84 9.78
N ARG A 26 -45.69 47.72 9.18
CA ARG A 26 -45.49 47.17 7.84
C ARG A 26 -44.60 45.94 7.94
N GLY A 27 -44.89 44.93 7.12
CA GLY A 27 -44.07 43.74 7.03
C GLY A 27 -43.96 43.27 5.59
N VAL A 28 -42.80 42.73 5.24
CA VAL A 28 -42.57 42.05 3.97
C VAL A 28 -42.34 40.58 4.29
N LEU A 29 -43.04 39.72 3.55
CA LEU A 29 -42.86 38.28 3.62
C LEU A 29 -42.48 37.79 2.22
N ALA A 30 -41.34 37.11 2.13
CA ALA A 30 -40.93 36.35 0.97
C ALA A 30 -40.89 34.87 1.36
N ALA A 31 -41.44 34.03 0.50
CA ALA A 31 -41.44 32.59 0.67
C ALA A 31 -40.76 31.94 -0.53
N ILE A 32 -39.90 30.97 -0.26
CA ILE A 32 -39.28 30.12 -1.28
C ILE A 32 -39.79 28.70 -1.05
N ASP A 33 -40.31 28.08 -2.10
CA ASP A 33 -40.74 26.69 -2.10
C ASP A 33 -39.53 25.77 -1.98
N GLY A 34 -39.59 24.86 -1.01
CA GLY A 34 -38.54 23.93 -0.66
C GLY A 34 -38.15 22.98 -1.79
N ARG A 35 -39.05 22.74 -2.76
CA ARG A 35 -38.74 21.94 -3.95
C ARG A 35 -37.65 22.55 -4.82
N TYR A 36 -37.58 23.88 -4.89
CA TYR A 36 -36.46 24.54 -5.57
C TYR A 36 -35.16 24.39 -4.80
N LEU A 37 -35.24 24.42 -3.46
CA LEU A 37 -34.06 24.27 -2.61
C LEU A 37 -33.51 22.85 -2.67
N SER A 38 -34.37 21.83 -2.55
CA SER A 38 -33.97 20.42 -2.65
C SER A 38 -33.46 20.09 -4.05
N TYR A 39 -34.08 20.63 -5.10
CA TYR A 39 -33.59 20.48 -6.47
C TYR A 39 -32.18 21.05 -6.65
N VAL A 40 -31.89 22.24 -6.09
CA VAL A 40 -30.54 22.81 -6.15
C VAL A 40 -29.55 21.95 -5.36
N LEU A 41 -29.93 21.41 -4.21
CA LEU A 41 -29.08 20.50 -3.43
C LEU A 41 -28.74 19.21 -4.21
N ASP A 42 -29.70 18.63 -4.94
CA ASP A 42 -29.46 17.44 -5.77
C ASP A 42 -28.67 17.74 -7.05
N LEU A 43 -28.82 18.94 -7.61
CA LEU A 43 -28.22 19.31 -8.90
C LEU A 43 -26.72 19.59 -8.81
N VAL A 44 -26.25 20.17 -7.70
CA VAL A 44 -24.86 20.66 -7.57
C VAL A 44 -23.86 19.52 -7.55
N ASP A 45 -24.13 18.47 -6.78
CA ASP A 45 -23.30 17.27 -6.78
C ASP A 45 -24.11 16.08 -6.24
N ARG A 46 -24.28 15.06 -7.09
CA ARG A 46 -25.00 13.82 -6.78
C ARG A 46 -24.16 12.80 -5.99
N ARG A 47 -22.85 13.05 -5.85
CA ARG A 47 -21.95 12.13 -5.16
C ARG A 47 -21.83 12.48 -3.68
N SER A 48 -21.74 13.77 -3.34
CA SER A 48 -21.78 14.21 -1.95
C SER A 48 -23.22 14.33 -1.45
N ARG A 49 -23.43 14.07 -0.15
CA ARG A 49 -24.69 14.42 0.50
C ARG A 49 -24.64 15.90 0.88
N GLN A 50 -25.69 16.62 0.54
CA GLN A 50 -25.81 18.05 0.83
C GLN A 50 -27.08 18.34 1.62
N VAL A 51 -26.97 19.25 2.60
CA VAL A 51 -28.12 19.73 3.37
C VAL A 51 -28.06 21.24 3.56
N LEU A 52 -29.23 21.88 3.56
CA LEU A 52 -29.38 23.30 3.86
C LEU A 52 -29.86 23.47 5.30
N VAL A 53 -29.04 24.10 6.13
CA VAL A 53 -29.34 24.42 7.54
C VAL A 53 -29.84 25.86 7.66
N VAL A 54 -30.99 26.02 8.32
CA VAL A 54 -31.65 27.31 8.56
C VAL A 54 -32.06 27.40 10.03
N GLY A 55 -31.20 28.02 10.85
CA GLY A 55 -31.39 28.05 12.29
C GLY A 55 -31.35 26.63 12.89
N PRO A 56 -32.38 26.18 13.65
CA PRO A 56 -32.43 24.84 14.23
C PRO A 56 -32.93 23.74 13.28
N ASN A 57 -33.44 24.11 12.10
CA ASN A 57 -34.00 23.15 11.16
C ASN A 57 -33.06 22.98 9.96
N TRP A 58 -33.11 21.83 9.30
CA TRP A 58 -32.36 21.58 8.06
C TRP A 58 -33.20 20.85 7.02
N LEU A 59 -32.86 21.01 5.75
CA LEU A 59 -33.53 20.45 4.57
C LEU A 59 -32.54 19.54 3.82
N ASP A 60 -32.95 18.31 3.52
CA ASP A 60 -32.19 17.38 2.67
C ASP A 60 -32.52 17.51 1.18
N ALA A 61 -31.73 16.84 0.34
CA ALA A 61 -31.93 16.80 -1.11
C ALA A 61 -33.23 16.09 -1.51
N GLU A 62 -33.78 15.25 -0.62
CA GLU A 62 -35.07 14.58 -0.78
C GLU A 62 -36.26 15.51 -0.48
N GLY A 63 -36.03 16.73 0.02
CA GLY A 63 -37.07 17.73 0.30
C GLY A 63 -37.69 17.64 1.68
N ARG A 64 -37.13 16.82 2.57
CA ARG A 64 -37.61 16.62 3.95
C ARG A 64 -36.92 17.60 4.90
N THR A 65 -37.72 18.15 5.80
CA THR A 65 -37.23 19.03 6.86
C THR A 65 -37.07 18.28 8.16
N HIS A 66 -35.97 18.56 8.83
CA HIS A 66 -35.53 17.92 10.06
C HIS A 66 -35.25 19.00 11.12
N ARG A 67 -35.31 18.64 12.39
CA ARG A 67 -35.09 19.55 13.55
C ARG A 67 -34.04 19.02 14.53
N ASP A 68 -33.59 17.79 14.33
CA ASP A 68 -32.48 17.16 15.00
C ASP A 68 -31.12 17.68 14.50
N ALA A 69 -30.04 17.15 15.07
CA ALA A 69 -28.69 17.57 14.71
C ALA A 69 -28.43 17.29 13.21
N PRO A 70 -27.90 18.27 12.44
CA PRO A 70 -27.53 18.03 11.06
C PRO A 70 -26.51 16.89 10.94
N PRO A 71 -26.49 16.15 9.82
CA PRO A 71 -25.52 15.09 9.60
C PRO A 71 -24.09 15.64 9.66
N THR A 72 -23.21 14.87 10.28
CA THR A 72 -21.76 15.08 10.22
C THR A 72 -21.18 14.25 9.08
N TYR A 73 -20.29 14.87 8.31
CA TYR A 73 -19.55 14.18 7.25
C TYR A 73 -18.13 13.95 7.76
N GLU A 74 -17.60 12.74 7.58
CA GLU A 74 -16.24 12.42 8.01
C GLU A 74 -15.21 12.80 6.93
N VAL A 75 -15.64 12.74 5.67
CA VAL A 75 -14.78 12.92 4.51
C VAL A 75 -15.20 14.16 3.74
N ALA A 76 -14.21 15.00 3.41
CA ALA A 76 -14.38 16.23 2.65
C ALA A 76 -15.53 17.10 3.17
N ALA A 77 -15.69 17.15 4.49
CA ALA A 77 -16.74 17.93 5.13
C ALA A 77 -16.52 19.42 4.90
N VAL A 78 -17.43 20.03 4.16
CA VAL A 78 -17.44 21.46 3.87
C VAL A 78 -18.67 22.09 4.50
N SER A 79 -18.44 23.20 5.20
CA SER A 79 -19.48 24.00 5.82
C SER A 79 -19.39 25.43 5.32
N LEU A 80 -20.37 25.87 4.53
CA LEU A 80 -20.41 27.22 3.99
C LEU A 80 -21.58 27.98 4.59
N ALA A 81 -21.27 28.99 5.40
CA ALA A 81 -22.27 29.88 6.00
C ALA A 81 -22.42 31.15 5.15
N SER A 82 -23.66 31.61 4.98
CA SER A 82 -23.94 32.90 4.34
C SER A 82 -23.54 34.04 5.27
N GLN A 83 -22.88 35.06 4.73
CA GLN A 83 -22.49 36.26 5.49
C GLN A 83 -23.69 37.19 5.75
N ARG A 84 -24.70 37.13 4.90
CA ARG A 84 -25.86 38.05 4.93
C ARG A 84 -27.09 37.42 5.57
N TYR A 85 -27.20 36.10 5.50
CA TYR A 85 -28.35 35.36 5.99
C TYR A 85 -27.90 34.23 6.95
N PRO A 86 -28.68 33.87 7.98
CA PRO A 86 -28.39 32.77 8.88
C PRO A 86 -28.71 31.42 8.22
N LEU A 87 -28.07 31.18 7.09
CA LEU A 87 -28.18 29.99 6.25
C LEU A 87 -26.79 29.36 6.17
N ARG A 88 -26.73 28.04 6.24
CA ARG A 88 -25.48 27.30 6.08
C ARG A 88 -25.73 26.06 5.25
N VAL A 89 -24.87 25.79 4.28
CA VAL A 89 -24.88 24.54 3.52
C VAL A 89 -23.81 23.64 4.11
N LEU A 90 -24.17 22.40 4.38
CA LEU A 90 -23.23 21.34 4.73
C LEU A 90 -23.16 20.37 3.56
N SER A 91 -21.96 19.98 3.18
CA SER A 91 -21.70 18.99 2.13
C SER A 91 -20.56 18.09 2.57
N GLY A 92 -20.62 16.82 2.19
CA GLY A 92 -19.52 15.89 2.37
C GLY A 92 -19.94 14.47 2.05
N PHE A 93 -19.03 13.53 2.27
CA PHE A 93 -19.29 12.11 2.04
C PHE A 93 -19.55 11.40 3.39
N PRO A 94 -20.59 10.57 3.47
CA PRO A 94 -20.79 9.68 4.61
C PRO A 94 -19.69 8.62 4.68
N GLU A 95 -19.51 8.06 5.88
CA GLU A 95 -18.49 7.04 6.13
C GLU A 95 -18.61 5.86 5.15
N GLY A 96 -17.47 5.46 4.57
CA GLY A 96 -17.37 4.32 3.65
C GLY A 96 -17.79 4.57 2.19
N GLU A 97 -18.25 5.78 1.83
CA GLU A 97 -18.52 6.10 0.42
C GLU A 97 -17.25 6.17 -0.43
N GLU A 98 -16.11 6.57 0.14
CA GLU A 98 -14.82 6.55 -0.56
C GLU A 98 -14.49 5.16 -1.12
N TRP A 99 -14.61 4.13 -0.28
CA TRP A 99 -14.29 2.76 -0.67
C TRP A 99 -15.28 2.20 -1.69
N ARG A 100 -16.56 2.57 -1.55
CA ARG A 100 -17.62 2.20 -2.49
C ARG A 100 -17.38 2.85 -3.85
N SER A 101 -16.94 4.11 -3.84
CA SER A 101 -16.60 4.94 -5.01
C SER A 101 -15.34 4.45 -5.73
N ILE A 102 -14.28 4.10 -5.00
CA ILE A 102 -13.03 3.52 -5.54
C ILE A 102 -13.32 2.15 -6.19
N ARG A 103 -14.13 1.30 -5.54
CA ARG A 103 -14.45 -0.03 -6.05
C ARG A 103 -15.30 -0.01 -7.31
N SER A 104 -16.25 0.92 -7.41
CA SER A 104 -17.16 1.01 -8.56
C SER A 104 -16.53 1.72 -9.76
N GLN A 105 -15.71 2.74 -9.53
CA GLN A 105 -15.12 3.52 -10.63
C GLN A 105 -13.90 2.86 -11.27
N ASN A 106 -13.13 2.07 -10.51
CA ASN A 106 -11.84 1.54 -11.00
C ASN A 106 -11.69 0.01 -10.82
N PRO A 107 -12.61 -0.83 -11.32
CA PRO A 107 -12.47 -2.29 -11.23
C PRO A 107 -11.20 -2.80 -11.92
N ALA A 108 -10.76 -2.13 -12.99
CA ALA A 108 -9.52 -2.47 -13.70
C ALA A 108 -8.26 -2.34 -12.82
N MET A 109 -8.23 -1.37 -11.90
CA MET A 109 -7.09 -1.19 -10.98
C MET A 109 -6.90 -2.40 -10.07
N PHE A 110 -8.01 -2.95 -9.56
CA PHE A 110 -7.97 -4.18 -8.74
C PHE A 110 -7.49 -5.39 -9.54
N GLY A 111 -7.96 -5.54 -10.77
CA GLY A 111 -7.49 -6.58 -11.67
C GLY A 111 -5.98 -6.47 -11.96
N LEU A 112 -5.48 -5.25 -12.18
CA LEU A 112 -4.08 -4.98 -12.44
C LEU A 112 -3.19 -5.26 -11.22
N LEU A 113 -3.63 -4.87 -10.02
CA LEU A 113 -2.93 -5.17 -8.76
C LEU A 113 -2.82 -6.68 -8.55
N LEU A 114 -3.89 -7.42 -8.79
CA LEU A 114 -3.88 -8.88 -8.69
C LEU A 114 -2.92 -9.48 -9.74
N PHE A 115 -2.99 -9.02 -10.98
CA PHE A 115 -2.13 -9.48 -12.06
C PHE A 115 -0.65 -9.26 -11.75
N PHE A 116 -0.24 -8.04 -11.41
CA PHE A 116 1.16 -7.76 -11.08
C PHE A 116 1.60 -8.43 -9.78
N GLY A 117 0.72 -8.57 -8.78
CA GLY A 117 1.00 -9.31 -7.56
C GLY A 117 1.31 -10.79 -7.83
N LEU A 118 0.50 -11.44 -8.67
CA LEU A 118 0.73 -12.82 -9.09
C LEU A 118 1.99 -12.95 -9.96
N LEU A 119 2.20 -12.03 -10.90
CA LEU A 119 3.39 -12.01 -11.76
C LEU A 119 4.67 -11.83 -10.94
N ALA A 120 4.71 -10.86 -10.02
CA ALA A 120 5.84 -10.65 -9.14
C ALA A 120 6.06 -11.83 -8.19
N GLY A 121 4.99 -12.37 -7.60
CA GLY A 121 5.07 -13.54 -6.71
C GLY A 121 5.62 -14.77 -7.43
N THR A 122 5.12 -15.06 -8.63
CA THR A 122 5.60 -16.18 -9.47
C THR A 122 7.05 -15.98 -9.90
N LEU A 123 7.43 -14.77 -10.30
CA LEU A 123 8.81 -14.42 -10.65
C LEU A 123 9.76 -14.60 -9.47
N CYS A 124 9.42 -14.07 -8.30
CA CYS A 124 10.20 -14.21 -7.07
C CYS A 124 10.36 -15.68 -6.68
N TYR A 125 9.28 -16.46 -6.76
CA TYR A 125 9.31 -17.89 -6.48
C TYR A 125 10.22 -18.65 -7.45
N TRP A 126 10.13 -18.34 -8.74
CA TRP A 126 10.95 -18.96 -9.78
C TRP A 126 12.44 -18.61 -9.64
N LEU A 127 12.76 -17.34 -9.36
CA LEU A 127 14.13 -16.89 -9.11
C LEU A 127 14.72 -17.55 -7.85
N SER A 128 13.93 -17.63 -6.77
CA SER A 128 14.37 -18.24 -5.51
C SER A 128 14.67 -19.73 -5.67
N ARG A 129 13.91 -20.45 -6.52
CA ARG A 129 14.18 -21.87 -6.83
C ARG A 129 15.40 -22.11 -7.70
N ARG A 130 15.90 -21.10 -8.43
CA ARG A 130 17.09 -21.23 -9.29
C ARG A 130 18.41 -21.06 -8.55
N VAL A 131 18.39 -20.49 -7.35
CA VAL A 131 19.59 -20.34 -6.54
C VAL A 131 19.87 -21.67 -5.85
N ALA A 132 20.82 -22.45 -6.41
CA ALA A 132 21.33 -23.63 -5.73
C ALA A 132 21.87 -23.22 -4.36
N SER A 133 21.52 -23.98 -3.32
CA SER A 133 22.04 -23.74 -1.96
C SER A 133 23.57 -23.78 -2.01
N PRO A 134 24.30 -22.83 -1.42
CA PRO A 134 25.76 -22.86 -1.42
C PRO A 134 26.33 -24.17 -0.85
N SER A 135 25.61 -24.83 0.07
CA SER A 135 25.97 -26.16 0.58
C SER A 135 25.83 -27.26 -0.47
N SER A 136 24.78 -27.19 -1.31
CA SER A 136 24.61 -28.12 -2.42
C SER A 136 25.68 -27.93 -3.50
N GLU A 137 26.12 -26.68 -3.72
CA GLU A 137 27.19 -26.36 -4.67
C GLU A 137 28.55 -26.91 -4.20
N LEU A 138 28.90 -26.74 -2.91
CA LEU A 138 30.12 -27.35 -2.37
C LEU A 138 30.11 -28.87 -2.45
N ARG A 139 28.96 -29.51 -2.17
CA ARG A 139 28.84 -30.97 -2.28
C ARG A 139 28.98 -31.43 -3.73
N ARG A 140 28.34 -30.73 -4.68
CA ARG A 140 28.49 -30.96 -6.12
C ARG A 140 29.96 -30.83 -6.55
N ALA A 141 30.64 -29.77 -6.11
CA ALA A 141 32.06 -29.53 -6.43
C ALA A 141 32.98 -30.62 -5.86
N LEU A 142 32.67 -31.14 -4.67
CA LEU A 142 33.39 -32.26 -4.07
C LEU A 142 33.22 -33.54 -4.88
N GLU A 143 31.99 -33.87 -5.29
CA GLU A 143 31.69 -35.03 -6.13
C GLU A 143 32.32 -34.91 -7.52
N ALA A 144 32.44 -33.69 -8.06
CA ALA A 144 33.06 -33.41 -9.34
C ALA A 144 34.60 -33.24 -9.29
N ASN A 145 35.24 -33.49 -8.14
CA ASN A 145 36.69 -33.34 -7.93
C ASN A 145 37.23 -31.95 -8.32
N GLU A 146 36.47 -30.89 -8.04
CA GLU A 146 36.84 -29.52 -8.39
C GLU A 146 37.78 -28.86 -7.36
N PHE A 147 37.94 -29.47 -6.18
CA PHE A 147 38.91 -29.04 -5.18
C PHE A 147 40.25 -29.70 -5.45
N ILE A 148 41.28 -28.89 -5.74
CA ILE A 148 42.59 -29.35 -6.18
C ILE A 148 43.71 -28.86 -5.25
N PRO A 149 44.79 -29.63 -5.07
CA PRO A 149 45.92 -29.23 -4.25
C PRO A 149 46.83 -28.28 -5.03
N TYR A 150 47.21 -27.19 -4.37
CA TYR A 150 48.31 -26.33 -4.78
C TYR A 150 49.45 -26.52 -3.78
N TYR A 151 50.68 -26.55 -4.29
CA TYR A 151 51.86 -26.79 -3.49
C TYR A 151 52.67 -25.51 -3.37
N GLN A 152 52.80 -25.00 -2.14
CA GLN A 152 53.67 -23.88 -1.84
C GLN A 152 54.99 -24.41 -1.25
N PRO A 153 56.14 -24.21 -1.90
CA PRO A 153 57.41 -24.75 -1.41
C PRO A 153 57.89 -24.02 -0.15
N LEU A 154 58.42 -24.78 0.80
CA LEU A 154 59.11 -24.27 1.98
C LEU A 154 60.63 -24.30 1.74
N SER A 155 61.29 -23.16 1.98
CA SER A 155 62.74 -23.01 1.87
C SER A 155 63.37 -22.81 3.25
N PRO A 156 64.60 -23.33 3.49
CA PRO A 156 65.39 -22.95 4.66
C PRO A 156 65.63 -21.43 4.70
N GLY A 157 65.66 -20.86 5.91
CA GLY A 157 65.92 -19.42 6.11
C GLY A 157 67.31 -18.95 5.68
N GLN A 158 68.27 -19.88 5.55
CA GLN A 158 69.63 -19.61 5.06
C GLN A 158 69.79 -19.86 3.55
N GLY A 159 68.69 -20.13 2.84
CA GLY A 159 68.71 -20.54 1.43
C GLY A 159 69.08 -22.02 1.25
N GLY A 160 68.75 -22.58 0.08
CA GLY A 160 69.05 -23.98 -0.27
C GLY A 160 67.90 -24.73 -0.92
N ARG A 161 68.00 -26.07 -0.95
CA ARG A 161 66.98 -26.97 -1.49
C ARG A 161 65.68 -26.87 -0.69
N TRP A 162 64.53 -27.00 -1.35
CA TRP A 162 63.22 -27.07 -0.69
C TRP A 162 63.19 -28.18 0.36
N ILE A 163 62.63 -27.87 1.53
CA ILE A 163 62.55 -28.78 2.69
C ILE A 163 61.16 -29.37 2.89
N GLY A 164 60.17 -28.89 2.14
CA GLY A 164 58.80 -29.38 2.20
C GLY A 164 57.86 -28.55 1.34
N VAL A 165 56.56 -28.88 1.41
CA VAL A 165 55.49 -28.14 0.75
C VAL A 165 54.31 -27.95 1.70
N GLU A 166 53.67 -26.81 1.63
CA GLU A 166 52.35 -26.58 2.21
C GLU A 166 51.29 -26.85 1.14
N VAL A 167 50.31 -27.70 1.46
CA VAL A 167 49.20 -28.00 0.57
C VAL A 167 48.08 -27.01 0.82
N LEU A 168 47.73 -26.25 -0.22
CA LEU A 168 46.66 -25.28 -0.21
C LEU A 168 45.51 -25.77 -1.09
N MET A 169 44.31 -25.86 -0.52
CA MET A 169 43.11 -26.18 -1.29
C MET A 169 42.74 -25.02 -2.21
N ARG A 170 42.53 -25.29 -3.50
CA ARG A 170 41.93 -24.34 -4.44
C ARG A 170 40.72 -24.97 -5.09
N TRP A 171 39.70 -24.16 -5.37
CA TRP A 171 38.53 -24.63 -6.10
C TRP A 171 38.65 -24.21 -7.56
N ARG A 172 38.80 -25.18 -8.46
CA ARG A 172 38.71 -24.97 -9.90
C ARG A 172 37.25 -25.02 -10.33
N HIS A 173 36.56 -23.91 -10.15
CA HIS A 173 35.15 -23.78 -10.49
C HIS A 173 34.97 -23.69 -12.02
N PRO A 174 34.02 -24.41 -12.64
CA PRO A 174 33.86 -24.46 -14.11
C PRO A 174 33.58 -23.10 -14.78
N ARG A 175 32.92 -22.19 -14.07
CA ARG A 175 32.55 -20.84 -14.56
C ARG A 175 33.46 -19.73 -14.02
N GLU A 176 33.59 -19.62 -12.71
CA GLU A 176 34.43 -18.61 -12.02
C GLU A 176 35.95 -18.85 -12.07
N GLY A 177 36.42 -19.99 -12.58
CA GLY A 177 37.84 -20.31 -12.64
C GLY A 177 38.42 -20.68 -11.27
N LEU A 178 39.66 -20.25 -10.99
CA LEU A 178 40.38 -20.67 -9.78
C LEU A 178 40.04 -19.77 -8.57
N ILE A 179 39.29 -20.32 -7.62
CA ILE A 179 38.84 -19.63 -6.41
C ILE A 179 39.79 -19.93 -5.24
N ARG A 180 40.13 -18.88 -4.48
CA ARG A 180 40.98 -18.95 -3.28
C ARG A 180 40.26 -19.57 -2.08
N PRO A 181 40.97 -20.28 -1.18
CA PRO A 181 40.38 -20.92 0.00
C PRO A 181 39.62 -19.94 0.89
N ASP A 182 40.13 -18.72 1.08
CA ASP A 182 39.54 -17.68 1.92
C ASP A 182 38.06 -17.36 1.57
N LEU A 183 37.64 -17.61 0.32
CA LEU A 183 36.30 -17.34 -0.17
C LEU A 183 35.28 -18.46 0.11
N PHE A 184 35.74 -19.71 0.33
CA PHE A 184 34.82 -20.85 0.49
C PHE A 184 35.05 -21.68 1.76
N ILE A 185 36.25 -21.66 2.35
CA ILE A 185 36.56 -22.43 3.57
C ILE A 185 35.68 -22.04 4.76
N PRO A 186 35.44 -20.74 5.08
CA PRO A 186 34.55 -20.38 6.19
C PRO A 186 33.13 -20.92 6.02
N PHE A 187 32.66 -21.06 4.78
CA PHE A 187 31.37 -21.64 4.49
C PHE A 187 31.40 -23.18 4.54
N ALA A 188 32.47 -23.82 4.07
CA ALA A 188 32.69 -25.26 4.21
C ALA A 188 32.73 -25.70 5.68
N GLU A 189 33.29 -24.89 6.58
CA GLU A 189 33.29 -25.12 8.02
C GLU A 189 31.87 -25.06 8.61
N ARG A 190 31.14 -23.97 8.33
CA ARG A 190 29.74 -23.81 8.81
C ARG A 190 28.78 -24.87 8.27
N SER A 191 29.02 -25.37 7.06
CA SER A 191 28.21 -26.42 6.43
C SER A 191 28.65 -27.84 6.80
N GLY A 192 29.73 -28.01 7.57
CA GLY A 192 30.27 -29.32 7.98
C GLY A 192 30.95 -30.09 6.84
N LEU A 193 31.16 -29.48 5.67
CA LEU A 193 31.78 -30.11 4.50
C LEU A 193 33.32 -30.04 4.50
N ILE A 194 33.92 -29.24 5.40
CA ILE A 194 35.37 -29.08 5.47
C ILE A 194 36.11 -30.41 5.68
N VAL A 195 35.60 -31.31 6.52
CA VAL A 195 36.23 -32.61 6.80
C VAL A 195 36.21 -33.52 5.56
N PRO A 196 35.06 -33.75 4.89
CA PRO A 196 35.02 -34.46 3.61
C PRO A 196 35.97 -33.88 2.55
N MET A 197 36.01 -32.56 2.42
CA MET A 197 36.86 -31.88 1.43
C MET A 197 38.35 -32.07 1.72
N THR A 198 38.78 -31.89 2.98
CA THR A 198 40.17 -32.11 3.38
C THR A 198 40.59 -33.57 3.19
N ARG A 199 39.69 -34.54 3.49
CA ARG A 199 39.97 -35.96 3.26
C ARG A 199 40.17 -36.27 1.78
N ALA A 200 39.32 -35.72 0.90
CA ALA A 200 39.48 -35.89 -0.55
C ALA A 200 40.80 -35.28 -1.03
N LEU A 201 41.15 -34.09 -0.55
CA LEU A 201 42.41 -33.43 -0.89
C LEU A 201 43.63 -34.25 -0.45
N MET A 202 43.63 -34.80 0.77
CA MET A 202 44.72 -35.65 1.26
C MET A 202 44.88 -36.92 0.45
N ARG A 203 43.77 -37.52 -0.02
CA ARG A 203 43.82 -38.67 -0.93
C ARG A 203 44.47 -38.29 -2.26
N GLN A 204 44.08 -37.16 -2.83
CA GLN A 204 44.63 -36.66 -4.08
C GLN A 204 46.12 -36.29 -3.99
N VAL A 205 46.62 -35.88 -2.82
CA VAL A 205 48.05 -35.63 -2.58
C VAL A 205 48.85 -36.92 -2.43
N ALA A 206 48.20 -38.00 -1.99
CA ALA A 206 48.85 -39.30 -1.79
C ALA A 206 48.95 -40.13 -3.08
N GLU A 207 48.14 -39.80 -4.09
CA GLU A 207 48.19 -40.35 -5.46
C GLU A 207 49.34 -39.73 -6.26
#